data_AF-A0A7L0GET8-F1
#
_entry.id   AF-A0A7L0GET8-F1
#
_cell.length_a   1.000
_cell.length_b   1.000
_cell.length_c   1.000
_cell.angle_alpha   90.00
_cell.angle_beta   90.00
_cell.angle_gamma   90.00
#
_symmetry.space_group_name_H-M   'P 1'
#
loop_
_entity.id
_entity.type
_entity.pdbx_description
1 polymer ?
#
loop_
_entity_poly.entity_id
_entity_poly.type
_entity_poly.pdbx_seq_one_letter_code
_entity_poly.pdbx_strand_id
1 'polypeptide(L)'
;RRLSVESVPHDAKRQRFHSHHSQTTVVNQAVPLPEERRYSFPASTQSPLFHTCNIQDLSGCAPPLRDILFPDLIETTLPVAKDKLSQQVLELFQVYQQQTCDLNRKELCRTELQREIQRIFPQSKLFLVGSSLNGFGTRSSDGDLCLVVKEEPIPTFFFNFNTIFQVNQKTEARQILSLVQKLFSTKLSGYIERPQLIRAKVPIVKFRDKVRQFDLNVNNVVGIRNTFLLRTYAYIENRVRPLVLAVKKWASCNDINDASRGTLSSYSLVLMVLHYLQSKYIFYILKVSLFKFIFESFDPAMQLHLVHQAPRTIPPYISKNVSSLGDLLIGFFKYYATEFDWSHQMISVREAKAIPRPDGIEWRNKFICVE
;
A
#
# COMPACT_ATOMS: atom_id res chain seq x y z
N ARG A 1 64.11 5.11 -14.24
CA ARG A 1 64.92 6.27 -14.70
C ARG A 1 63.95 7.44 -14.94
N ARG A 2 64.25 8.60 -14.33
CA ARG A 2 63.54 9.91 -14.37
C ARG A 2 63.46 10.47 -15.81
N LEU A 3 62.53 11.37 -16.19
CA LEU A 3 62.40 12.82 -15.88
C LEU A 3 60.99 13.28 -16.39
N SER A 4 60.06 13.94 -15.67
CA SER A 4 59.94 15.31 -15.09
C SER A 4 59.75 16.46 -16.09
N VAL A 5 58.66 17.25 -15.95
CA VAL A 5 58.48 18.74 -15.97
C VAL A 5 56.96 19.03 -15.77
N GLU A 6 56.50 19.46 -14.57
CA GLU A 6 56.03 20.82 -14.14
C GLU A 6 54.71 21.29 -14.79
N SER A 7 53.80 22.12 -14.24
CA SER A 7 53.48 22.80 -12.96
C SER A 7 52.09 23.46 -13.21
N VAL A 8 51.13 23.65 -12.28
CA VAL A 8 50.88 24.81 -11.38
C VAL A 8 49.44 24.63 -10.83
N PRO A 9 49.13 25.01 -9.56
CA PRO A 9 47.81 24.86 -8.93
C PRO A 9 46.98 26.17 -8.92
N HIS A 10 45.64 26.06 -8.85
CA HIS A 10 44.78 27.18 -8.47
C HIS A 10 43.73 26.81 -7.43
N ASP A 11 43.82 27.53 -6.31
CA ASP A 11 42.88 27.68 -5.21
C ASP A 11 41.61 28.47 -5.59
N ALA A 12 40.66 28.38 -4.65
CA ALA A 12 39.58 29.32 -4.33
C ALA A 12 38.21 29.12 -5.00
N LYS A 13 37.23 28.69 -4.18
CA LYS A 13 36.12 29.53 -3.68
C LYS A 13 35.00 28.67 -3.09
N ARG A 14 34.74 28.79 -1.78
CA ARG A 14 33.37 28.94 -1.27
C ARG A 14 33.38 29.66 0.08
N GLN A 15 32.71 30.79 0.07
CA GLN A 15 32.62 31.81 1.11
C GLN A 15 31.78 31.35 2.30
N ARG A 16 32.23 31.74 3.50
CA ARG A 16 31.36 32.00 4.67
C ARG A 16 31.04 33.49 4.68
N PHE A 17 29.78 33.84 4.92
CA PHE A 17 29.38 35.18 5.38
C PHE A 17 28.46 35.07 6.59
N HIS A 18 28.65 36.02 7.50
CA HIS A 18 28.17 36.11 8.86
C HIS A 18 26.70 36.57 9.01
N SER A 19 26.22 36.33 10.22
CA SER A 19 25.04 36.79 10.97
C SER A 19 24.34 38.10 10.57
N HIS A 20 23.02 38.12 10.81
CA HIS A 20 22.33 39.28 11.38
C HIS A 20 21.69 38.91 12.72
N HIS A 21 22.17 39.58 13.77
CA HIS A 21 21.51 39.73 15.06
C HIS A 21 20.37 40.74 14.92
N SER A 22 19.20 40.43 15.48
CA SER A 22 18.27 41.43 16.01
C SER A 22 17.74 40.92 17.36
N GLN A 23 17.99 41.72 18.40
CA GLN A 23 17.52 41.54 19.77
C GLN A 23 16.14 42.17 19.96
N THR A 24 15.58 41.94 21.15
CA THR A 24 14.38 42.54 21.79
C THR A 24 13.04 41.93 21.32
N THR A 25 12.14 41.42 22.16
CA THR A 25 11.79 41.81 23.53
C THR A 25 11.07 40.66 24.24
N VAL A 26 11.35 40.48 25.53
CA VAL A 26 10.67 39.59 26.48
C VAL A 26 9.27 40.12 26.77
N VAL A 27 8.24 39.29 26.62
CA VAL A 27 6.96 39.47 27.32
C VAL A 27 6.49 38.10 27.84
N ASN A 28 6.52 37.96 29.16
CA ASN A 28 5.87 36.89 29.91
C ASN A 28 4.35 37.05 29.80
N GLN A 29 3.65 36.03 29.29
CA GLN A 29 2.27 35.76 29.69
C GLN A 29 2.06 34.24 29.77
N ALA A 30 1.93 33.76 31.01
CA ALA A 30 1.32 32.49 31.35
C ALA A 30 -0.21 32.55 31.09
N VAL A 31 -0.89 31.38 31.17
CA VAL A 31 -2.36 31.12 31.28
C VAL A 31 -2.94 30.35 30.06
N PRO A 32 -3.84 29.33 30.22
CA PRO A 32 -3.68 28.04 30.89
C PRO A 32 -4.13 26.84 29.98
N LEU A 33 -3.99 25.60 30.48
CA LEU A 33 -4.58 24.38 29.88
C LEU A 33 -6.12 24.42 29.91
N PRO A 34 -6.85 23.94 28.87
CA PRO A 34 -8.27 23.72 28.98
C PRO A 34 -8.59 22.29 29.46
N GLU A 35 -9.41 22.26 30.50
CA GLU A 35 -9.94 21.13 31.25
C GLU A 35 -10.80 20.14 30.44
N GLU A 36 -10.80 18.91 30.97
CA GLU A 36 -11.71 17.81 30.68
C GLU A 36 -13.18 18.25 30.66
N ARG A 37 -13.84 18.12 29.49
CA ARG A 37 -15.31 18.09 29.44
C ARG A 37 -15.79 16.65 29.37
N ARG A 38 -16.24 16.17 30.54
CA ARG A 38 -17.20 15.08 30.68
C ARG A 38 -18.45 15.41 29.86
N TYR A 39 -18.86 14.53 28.96
CA TYR A 39 -20.19 14.58 28.35
C TYR A 39 -20.97 13.34 28.78
N SER A 40 -21.99 13.61 29.59
CA SER A 40 -23.07 12.73 30.00
C SER A 40 -24.00 12.46 28.82
N PHE A 41 -24.48 11.22 28.70
CA PHE A 41 -25.53 10.83 27.76
C PHE A 41 -26.89 11.46 28.15
N PRO A 42 -27.67 11.95 27.16
CA PRO A 42 -29.12 11.95 27.26
C PRO A 42 -29.75 10.95 26.28
N ALA A 43 -30.87 10.40 26.73
CA ALA A 43 -31.61 9.30 26.14
C ALA A 43 -32.36 9.63 24.84
N SER A 44 -32.66 8.54 24.13
CA SER A 44 -33.63 8.32 23.05
C SER A 44 -34.71 9.38 22.78
N THR A 45 -34.86 9.75 21.51
CA THR A 45 -36.14 10.17 20.93
C THR A 45 -36.21 9.73 19.46
N GLN A 46 -37.32 9.08 19.08
CA GLN A 46 -37.62 8.46 17.78
C GLN A 46 -37.89 9.52 16.68
N SER A 47 -37.49 9.33 15.42
CA SER A 47 -38.28 8.78 14.28
C SER A 47 -37.76 9.46 12.96
N PRO A 48 -38.17 9.13 11.71
CA PRO A 48 -39.04 8.06 11.22
C PRO A 48 -38.44 7.18 10.09
N LEU A 49 -39.22 6.16 9.74
CA LEU A 49 -39.02 5.10 8.74
C LEU A 49 -38.78 5.63 7.31
N PHE A 50 -37.79 5.04 6.62
CA PHE A 50 -37.65 5.16 5.16
C PHE A 50 -38.11 3.87 4.46
N HIS A 51 -38.93 4.08 3.44
CA HIS A 51 -39.60 3.10 2.59
C HIS A 51 -38.67 2.03 2.01
N THR A 52 -39.12 0.78 2.12
CA THR A 52 -38.68 -0.37 1.36
C THR A 52 -38.97 -0.18 -0.13
N CYS A 53 -37.93 -0.09 -0.96
CA CYS A 53 -38.06 -0.22 -2.41
C CYS A 53 -37.66 -1.65 -2.81
N ASN A 54 -38.63 -2.36 -3.41
CA ASN A 54 -38.50 -3.71 -3.96
C ASN A 54 -37.29 -3.82 -4.91
N ILE A 55 -36.51 -4.88 -4.73
CA ILE A 55 -35.47 -5.31 -5.66
C ILE A 55 -36.12 -6.33 -6.61
N GLN A 56 -36.19 -6.00 -7.90
CA GLN A 56 -36.44 -6.97 -8.96
C GLN A 56 -35.19 -7.07 -9.85
N ASP A 57 -34.84 -8.32 -10.13
CA ASP A 57 -33.83 -8.92 -11.01
C ASP A 57 -32.80 -8.03 -11.72
N LEU A 58 -31.52 -8.29 -11.41
CA LEU A 58 -30.34 -7.85 -12.17
C LEU A 58 -29.46 -9.08 -12.50
N SER A 59 -29.74 -9.73 -13.63
CA SER A 59 -28.80 -10.62 -14.29
C SER A 59 -27.73 -9.79 -15.01
N GLY A 60 -26.47 -9.85 -14.55
CA GLY A 60 -25.31 -9.26 -15.23
C GLY A 60 -24.46 -8.27 -14.43
N CYS A 61 -24.80 -7.96 -13.17
CA CYS A 61 -23.91 -7.20 -12.29
C CYS A 61 -22.77 -8.08 -11.78
N ALA A 62 -21.55 -7.54 -11.68
CA ALA A 62 -20.51 -8.15 -10.85
C ALA A 62 -21.10 -8.40 -9.45
N PRO A 63 -20.94 -9.60 -8.89
CA PRO A 63 -21.75 -10.04 -7.75
C PRO A 63 -21.58 -9.08 -6.57
N PRO A 64 -22.68 -8.65 -5.92
CA PRO A 64 -22.61 -7.94 -4.65
C PRO A 64 -21.81 -8.78 -3.66
N LEU A 65 -20.95 -8.12 -2.89
CA LEU A 65 -20.00 -8.72 -1.94
C LEU A 65 -20.64 -9.61 -0.85
N ARG A 66 -21.96 -9.84 -0.82
CA ARG A 66 -22.51 -10.91 0.03
C ARG A 66 -21.97 -12.28 -0.37
N ASP A 67 -21.63 -12.51 -1.64
CA ASP A 67 -20.93 -13.72 -2.11
C ASP A 67 -19.39 -13.63 -2.00
N ILE A 68 -18.87 -12.44 -1.70
CA ILE A 68 -17.45 -12.17 -1.43
C ILE A 68 -17.25 -11.88 0.08
N LEU A 69 -18.26 -12.19 0.92
CA LEU A 69 -18.03 -12.38 2.35
C LEU A 69 -17.11 -13.58 2.43
N PHE A 70 -15.81 -13.28 2.53
CA PHE A 70 -14.75 -14.23 2.77
C PHE A 70 -15.24 -15.15 3.90
N PRO A 71 -15.59 -16.43 3.61
CA PRO A 71 -15.99 -17.35 4.65
C PRO A 71 -14.80 -17.46 5.59
N ASP A 72 -15.07 -17.18 6.87
CA ASP A 72 -14.20 -17.21 8.04
C ASP A 72 -12.71 -17.04 7.71
N LEU A 73 -12.26 -15.80 7.89
CA LEU A 73 -10.87 -15.49 8.18
C LEU A 73 -10.32 -16.65 9.01
N ILE A 74 -9.27 -17.34 8.56
CA ILE A 74 -8.49 -18.15 9.50
C ILE A 74 -8.14 -17.16 10.60
N GLU A 75 -8.82 -17.24 11.74
CA GLU A 75 -8.56 -16.42 12.90
C GLU A 75 -7.16 -16.79 13.31
N THR A 76 -6.20 -16.05 12.75
CA THR A 76 -4.80 -16.21 13.05
C THR A 76 -4.68 -15.65 14.44
N THR A 77 -4.78 -16.54 15.41
CA THR A 77 -4.65 -16.24 16.83
C THR A 77 -3.40 -15.41 17.02
N LEU A 78 -3.51 -14.29 17.75
CA LEU A 78 -2.35 -13.45 18.02
C LEU A 78 -1.26 -14.27 18.72
N PRO A 79 0.02 -14.03 18.41
CA PRO A 79 1.09 -14.76 19.08
C PRO A 79 1.11 -14.41 20.57
N VAL A 80 1.50 -15.38 21.41
CA VAL A 80 1.66 -15.15 22.85
C VAL A 80 2.90 -14.31 23.09
N ALA A 81 2.75 -13.15 23.71
CA ALA A 81 3.87 -12.34 24.15
C ALA A 81 4.54 -12.96 25.39
N LYS A 82 5.84 -13.25 25.29
CA LYS A 82 6.66 -13.81 26.38
C LYS A 82 7.57 -12.77 27.04
N ASP A 83 7.67 -11.59 26.44
CA ASP A 83 8.56 -10.51 26.83
C ASP A 83 7.90 -9.15 26.63
N LYS A 84 8.45 -8.11 27.27
CA LYS A 84 7.92 -6.75 27.26
C LYS A 84 7.85 -6.14 25.85
N LEU A 85 8.87 -6.39 25.01
CA LEU A 85 8.90 -5.82 23.67
C LEU A 85 7.83 -6.46 22.78
N SER A 86 7.68 -7.79 22.84
CA SER A 86 6.58 -8.50 22.16
C SER A 86 5.21 -7.98 22.59
N GLN A 87 5.01 -7.72 23.89
CA GLN A 87 3.77 -7.16 24.40
C GLN A 87 3.49 -5.78 23.80
N GLN A 88 4.47 -4.88 23.81
CA GLN A 88 4.32 -3.53 23.24
C GLN A 88 4.05 -3.56 21.72
N VAL A 89 4.68 -4.48 20.98
CA VAL A 89 4.39 -4.70 19.56
C VAL A 89 2.94 -5.12 19.34
N LEU A 90 2.41 -6.00 20.19
CA LEU A 90 1.01 -6.45 20.10
C LEU A 90 0.02 -5.35 20.49
N GLU A 91 0.31 -4.58 21.54
CA GLU A 91 -0.51 -3.42 21.93
C GLU A 91 -0.58 -2.41 20.78
N LEU A 92 0.57 -2.08 20.18
CA LEU A 92 0.64 -1.23 18.99
C LEU A 92 -0.19 -1.81 17.83
N PHE A 93 -0.06 -3.11 17.59
CA PHE A 93 -0.82 -3.79 16.54
C PHE A 93 -2.33 -3.70 16.77
N GLN A 94 -2.81 -3.97 17.98
CA GLN A 94 -4.22 -3.94 18.33
C GLN A 94 -4.83 -2.54 18.15
N VAL A 95 -4.09 -1.49 18.54
CA VAL A 95 -4.52 -0.10 18.42
C VAL A 95 -4.59 0.35 16.97
N TYR A 96 -3.57 0.03 16.17
CA TYR A 96 -3.41 0.60 14.83
C TYR A 96 -3.88 -0.28 13.67
N GLN A 97 -4.15 -1.57 13.88
CA GLN A 97 -4.63 -2.45 12.81
C GLN A 97 -5.95 -1.92 12.21
N GLN A 98 -6.08 -2.05 10.89
CA GLN A 98 -7.32 -1.69 10.19
C GLN A 98 -8.49 -2.50 10.75
N GLN A 99 -9.56 -1.81 11.13
CA GLN A 99 -10.78 -2.45 11.62
C GLN A 99 -11.76 -2.75 10.49
N THR A 100 -12.73 -3.61 10.76
CA THR A 100 -13.83 -3.92 9.83
C THR A 100 -14.60 -2.66 9.41
N CYS A 101 -14.84 -1.72 10.33
CA CYS A 101 -15.51 -0.46 10.01
C CYS A 101 -14.70 0.43 9.05
N ASP A 102 -13.36 0.40 9.14
CA ASP A 102 -12.48 1.14 8.24
C ASP A 102 -12.55 0.55 6.83
N LEU A 103 -12.52 -0.78 6.72
CA LEU A 103 -12.62 -1.48 5.45
C LEU A 103 -14.00 -1.31 4.81
N ASN A 104 -15.08 -1.45 5.58
CA ASN A 104 -16.46 -1.29 5.08
C ASN A 104 -16.69 0.10 4.47
N ARG A 105 -16.12 1.15 5.08
CA ARG A 105 -16.19 2.52 4.51
C ARG A 105 -15.44 2.63 3.19
N LYS A 106 -14.24 2.04 3.09
CA LYS A 106 -13.47 2.01 1.83
C LYS A 106 -14.23 1.25 0.73
N GLU A 107 -14.88 0.16 1.10
CA GLU A 107 -15.64 -0.68 0.18
C GLU A 107 -16.94 -0.02 -0.31
N LEU A 108 -17.62 0.73 0.57
CA LEU A 108 -18.76 1.55 0.19
C LEU A 108 -18.35 2.59 -0.86
N CYS A 109 -17.28 3.34 -0.60
CA CYS A 109 -16.71 4.30 -1.54
C CYS A 109 -16.35 3.64 -2.88
N ARG A 110 -15.66 2.49 -2.87
CA ARG A 110 -15.35 1.72 -4.08
C ARG A 110 -16.62 1.35 -4.86
N THR A 111 -17.67 0.91 -4.18
CA THR A 111 -18.94 0.48 -4.81
C THR A 111 -19.70 1.66 -5.42
N GLU A 112 -19.67 2.82 -4.78
CA GLU A 112 -20.23 4.06 -5.33
C GLU A 112 -19.46 4.54 -6.56
N LEU A 113 -18.13 4.62 -6.46
CA LEU A 113 -17.27 5.03 -7.57
C LEU A 113 -17.37 4.07 -8.76
N GLN A 114 -17.46 2.77 -8.51
CA GLN A 114 -17.67 1.77 -9.57
C GLN A 114 -18.94 2.08 -10.37
N ARG A 115 -20.07 2.35 -9.71
CA ARG A 115 -21.35 2.66 -10.37
C ARG A 115 -21.24 3.94 -11.21
N GLU A 116 -20.58 4.97 -10.69
CA GLU A 116 -20.41 6.25 -11.38
C GLU A 116 -19.47 6.15 -12.58
N ILE A 117 -18.35 5.46 -12.43
CA ILE A 117 -17.37 5.24 -13.49
C ILE A 117 -17.97 4.36 -14.61
N GLN A 118 -18.82 3.39 -14.26
CA GLN A 118 -19.51 2.55 -15.25
C GLN A 118 -20.48 3.32 -16.16
N ARG A 119 -20.90 4.55 -15.78
CA ARG A 119 -21.67 5.42 -16.69
C ARG A 119 -20.84 5.94 -17.86
N ILE A 120 -19.51 5.99 -17.71
CA ILE A 120 -18.57 6.40 -18.77
C ILE A 120 -17.93 5.17 -19.41
N PHE A 121 -17.60 4.16 -18.59
CA PHE A 121 -16.94 2.93 -19.03
C PHE A 121 -17.76 1.70 -18.57
N PRO A 122 -18.81 1.30 -19.31
CA PRO A 122 -19.76 0.27 -18.87
C PRO A 122 -19.12 -1.07 -18.49
N GLN A 123 -18.08 -1.47 -19.22
CA GLN A 123 -17.38 -2.74 -18.97
C GLN A 123 -16.26 -2.65 -17.93
N SER A 124 -16.08 -1.50 -17.28
CA SER A 124 -14.99 -1.30 -16.31
C SER A 124 -15.23 -1.99 -14.97
N LYS A 125 -14.13 -2.33 -14.29
CA LYS A 125 -14.12 -2.91 -12.96
C LYS A 125 -13.14 -2.18 -12.04
N LEU A 126 -13.65 -1.68 -10.93
CA LEU A 126 -12.87 -1.00 -9.90
C LEU A 126 -12.55 -1.95 -8.74
N PHE A 127 -11.26 -2.17 -8.51
CA PHE A 127 -10.75 -3.03 -7.45
C PHE A 127 -10.14 -2.19 -6.33
N LEU A 128 -10.44 -2.53 -5.08
CA LEU A 128 -9.67 -2.07 -3.93
C LEU A 128 -8.38 -2.89 -3.86
N VAL A 129 -7.24 -2.24 -3.66
CA VAL A 129 -5.92 -2.88 -3.67
C VAL A 129 -5.06 -2.36 -2.52
N GLY A 130 -3.79 -2.78 -2.49
CA GLY A 130 -2.79 -2.25 -1.58
C GLY A 130 -3.10 -2.58 -0.11
N SER A 131 -2.80 -1.62 0.76
CA SER A 131 -2.87 -1.83 2.21
C SER A 131 -4.28 -2.16 2.73
N SER A 132 -5.30 -1.79 1.97
CA SER A 132 -6.70 -2.03 2.34
C SER A 132 -7.07 -3.51 2.32
N LEU A 133 -6.51 -4.29 1.38
CA LEU A 133 -6.82 -5.72 1.24
C LEU A 133 -5.63 -6.66 1.45
N ASN A 134 -4.38 -6.17 1.43
CA ASN A 134 -3.20 -7.03 1.57
C ASN A 134 -2.93 -7.55 3.00
N GLY A 135 -3.75 -7.18 3.99
CA GLY A 135 -3.62 -7.62 5.38
C GLY A 135 -2.68 -6.78 6.26
N PHE A 136 -1.99 -5.78 5.68
CA PHE A 136 -1.04 -4.88 6.37
C PHE A 136 -1.56 -3.43 6.48
N GLY A 137 -2.88 -3.27 6.40
CA GLY A 137 -3.57 -2.00 6.56
C GLY A 137 -3.61 -1.51 8.00
N THR A 138 -3.58 -0.20 8.17
CA THR A 138 -3.77 0.47 9.46
C THR A 138 -5.04 1.32 9.43
N ARG A 139 -5.51 1.76 10.61
CA ARG A 139 -6.67 2.68 10.71
C ARG A 139 -6.48 3.97 9.90
N SER A 140 -5.25 4.45 9.77
CA SER A 140 -4.88 5.66 9.02
C SER A 140 -4.46 5.38 7.58
N SER A 141 -4.54 4.14 7.10
CA SER A 141 -4.12 3.81 5.74
C SER A 141 -5.11 4.33 4.71
N ASP A 142 -4.56 4.90 3.64
CA ASP A 142 -5.29 5.34 2.46
C ASP A 142 -5.97 4.17 1.74
N GLY A 143 -6.90 4.48 0.84
CA GLY A 143 -7.52 3.51 -0.06
C GLY A 143 -6.86 3.52 -1.43
N ASP A 144 -6.25 2.42 -1.82
CA ASP A 144 -5.70 2.26 -3.17
C ASP A 144 -6.76 1.63 -4.09
N LEU A 145 -7.01 2.23 -5.25
CA LEU A 145 -7.99 1.77 -6.23
C LEU A 145 -7.31 1.47 -7.57
N CYS A 146 -7.68 0.37 -8.20
CA CYS A 146 -7.27 0.01 -9.55
C CYS A 146 -8.50 -0.11 -10.44
N LEU A 147 -8.64 0.82 -11.38
CA LEU A 147 -9.66 0.78 -12.42
C LEU A 147 -9.14 -0.08 -13.58
N VAL A 148 -9.83 -1.18 -13.87
CA VAL A 148 -9.57 -2.03 -15.03
C VAL A 148 -10.59 -1.70 -16.11
N VAL A 149 -10.13 -1.20 -17.23
CA VAL A 149 -10.96 -0.94 -18.42
C VAL A 149 -10.52 -1.93 -19.48
N LYS A 150 -11.47 -2.71 -20.02
CA LYS A 150 -11.18 -3.55 -21.19
C LYS A 150 -10.92 -2.65 -22.39
N GLU A 151 -9.93 -3.03 -23.20
CA GLU A 151 -9.67 -2.42 -24.51
C GLU A 151 -10.86 -2.69 -25.43
N GLU A 152 -11.93 -1.92 -25.28
CA GLU A 152 -12.83 -1.67 -26.40
C GLU A 152 -12.53 -0.28 -26.94
N PRO A 153 -12.57 -0.09 -28.27
CA PRO A 153 -12.36 1.23 -28.85
C PRO A 153 -13.34 2.19 -28.18
N ILE A 154 -12.78 3.17 -27.47
CA ILE A 154 -13.54 4.24 -26.81
C ILE A 154 -14.59 4.72 -27.82
N PRO A 155 -15.90 4.69 -27.49
CA PRO A 155 -16.92 5.13 -28.42
C PRO A 155 -16.56 6.53 -28.90
N THR A 156 -16.37 6.66 -30.21
CA THR A 156 -15.97 7.89 -30.92
C THR A 156 -16.92 9.06 -30.69
N PHE A 157 -18.03 8.85 -29.98
CA PHE A 157 -18.99 9.88 -29.57
C PHE A 157 -18.44 10.93 -28.60
N PHE A 158 -17.34 10.67 -27.88
CA PHE A 158 -16.73 11.67 -26.98
C PHE A 158 -15.52 12.42 -27.58
N PHE A 159 -15.05 12.05 -28.78
CA PHE A 159 -13.88 12.66 -29.40
C PHE A 159 -14.11 12.92 -30.90
N ASN A 160 -14.10 14.21 -31.27
CA ASN A 160 -14.25 14.68 -32.65
C ASN A 160 -12.97 14.54 -33.49
N PHE A 161 -12.18 13.48 -33.27
CA PHE A 161 -10.97 13.22 -34.06
C PHE A 161 -10.80 11.72 -34.32
N ASN A 162 -11.01 11.33 -35.58
CA ASN A 162 -10.50 10.10 -36.15
C ASN A 162 -8.97 10.16 -36.09
N THR A 163 -8.37 9.52 -35.10
CA THR A 163 -6.96 9.14 -35.24
C THR A 163 -6.75 7.78 -34.61
N ILE A 164 -6.67 6.79 -35.50
CA ILE A 164 -6.18 5.44 -35.24
C ILE A 164 -4.71 5.61 -34.82
N PHE A 165 -4.48 5.81 -33.53
CA PHE A 165 -3.14 5.80 -32.94
C PHE A 165 -2.92 4.46 -32.27
N GLN A 166 -1.76 3.84 -32.53
CA GLN A 166 -1.17 2.88 -31.61
C GLN A 166 -0.97 3.58 -30.26
N VAL A 167 -1.98 3.49 -29.38
CA VAL A 167 -1.95 4.21 -28.10
C VAL A 167 -1.02 3.46 -27.17
N ASN A 168 0.06 4.12 -26.76
CA ASN A 168 0.88 3.67 -25.64
C ASN A 168 -0.03 3.50 -24.41
N GLN A 169 -0.04 2.31 -23.79
CA GLN A 169 -0.86 1.98 -22.60
C GLN A 169 -0.80 3.08 -21.52
N LYS A 170 0.34 3.77 -21.40
CA LYS A 170 0.51 4.88 -20.45
C LYS A 170 -0.23 6.16 -20.86
N THR A 171 -0.33 6.44 -22.16
CA THR A 171 -1.08 7.59 -22.69
C THR A 171 -2.58 7.36 -22.56
N GLU A 172 -3.04 6.15 -22.85
CA GLU A 172 -4.44 5.75 -22.66
C GLU A 172 -4.84 5.84 -21.18
N ALA A 173 -4.03 5.25 -20.28
CA ALA A 173 -4.28 5.32 -18.84
C ALA A 173 -4.40 6.77 -18.34
N ARG A 174 -3.58 7.70 -18.86
CA ARG A 174 -3.67 9.12 -18.51
C ARG A 174 -4.94 9.79 -19.04
N GLN A 175 -5.36 9.45 -20.26
CA GLN A 175 -6.60 9.97 -20.83
C GLN A 175 -7.81 9.50 -20.02
N ILE A 176 -7.87 8.21 -19.69
CA ILE A 176 -8.90 7.63 -18.83
C ILE A 176 -8.89 8.33 -17.46
N LEU A 177 -7.73 8.47 -16.82
CA LEU A 177 -7.60 9.18 -15.55
C LEU A 177 -8.05 10.64 -15.65
N SER A 178 -7.79 11.33 -16.75
CA SER A 178 -8.26 12.70 -16.98
C SER A 178 -9.79 12.77 -17.07
N LEU A 179 -10.43 11.78 -17.71
CA LEU A 179 -11.89 11.68 -17.78
C LEU A 179 -12.48 11.38 -16.40
N VAL A 180 -11.87 10.47 -15.63
CA VAL A 180 -12.27 10.16 -14.24
C VAL A 180 -12.10 11.37 -13.35
N GLN A 181 -11.00 12.11 -13.45
CA GLN A 181 -10.79 13.35 -12.70
C GLN A 181 -11.87 14.41 -13.04
N LYS A 182 -12.25 14.54 -14.31
CA LYS A 182 -13.32 15.44 -14.74
C LYS A 182 -14.68 15.02 -14.17
N LEU A 183 -14.98 13.72 -14.16
CA LEU A 183 -16.18 13.18 -13.50
C LEU A 183 -16.19 13.54 -12.02
N PHE A 184 -15.08 13.36 -11.32
CA PHE A 184 -14.95 13.66 -9.89
C PHE A 184 -15.13 15.15 -9.61
N SER A 185 -14.56 16.01 -10.46
CA SER A 185 -14.62 17.47 -10.28
C SER A 185 -15.98 18.07 -10.62
N THR A 186 -16.80 17.38 -11.43
CA THR A 186 -18.09 17.88 -11.90
C THR A 186 -19.24 17.20 -11.16
N LYS A 187 -19.56 15.96 -11.52
CA LYS A 187 -20.74 15.24 -11.03
C LYS A 187 -20.62 14.77 -9.59
N LEU A 188 -19.40 14.45 -9.13
CA LEU A 188 -19.17 13.87 -7.81
C LEU A 188 -18.58 14.86 -6.79
N SER A 189 -18.52 16.15 -7.14
CA SER A 189 -17.98 17.23 -6.31
C SER A 189 -18.68 17.39 -4.96
N GLY A 190 -19.91 16.86 -4.82
CA GLY A 190 -20.67 16.88 -3.57
C GLY A 190 -20.14 15.95 -2.46
N TYR A 191 -19.30 14.96 -2.80
CA TYR A 191 -18.70 14.05 -1.80
C TYR A 191 -17.24 13.68 -2.07
N ILE A 192 -16.71 13.99 -3.26
CA ILE A 192 -15.29 13.86 -3.58
C ILE A 192 -14.61 15.23 -3.50
N GLU A 193 -13.61 15.33 -2.65
CA GLU A 193 -12.80 16.53 -2.45
C GLU A 193 -11.47 16.43 -3.20
N ARG A 194 -11.05 17.56 -3.77
CA ARG A 194 -9.70 17.82 -4.32
C ARG A 194 -9.15 16.72 -5.25
N PRO A 195 -9.87 16.29 -6.29
CA PRO A 195 -9.35 15.31 -7.25
C PRO A 195 -8.17 15.90 -8.05
N GLN A 196 -6.98 15.33 -7.87
CA GLN A 196 -5.73 15.77 -8.48
C GLN A 196 -5.09 14.64 -9.30
N LEU A 197 -4.82 14.90 -10.57
CA LEU A 197 -4.03 14.00 -11.41
C LEU A 197 -2.53 14.19 -11.10
N ILE A 198 -1.88 13.13 -10.60
CA ILE A 198 -0.45 13.11 -10.28
C ILE A 198 0.30 12.36 -11.37
N ARG A 199 1.34 13.02 -11.92
CA ARG A 199 2.20 12.46 -12.96
C ARG A 199 3.38 11.74 -12.31
N ALA A 200 3.34 10.41 -12.30
CA ALA A 200 4.42 9.55 -11.81
C ALA A 200 4.72 8.39 -12.78
N LYS A 201 5.57 7.43 -12.36
CA LYS A 201 5.83 6.19 -13.13
C LYS A 201 4.50 5.48 -13.45
N VAL A 202 3.65 5.33 -12.43
CA VAL A 202 2.24 4.94 -12.53
C VAL A 202 1.40 6.21 -12.29
N PRO A 203 0.73 6.77 -13.30
CA PRO A 203 -0.16 7.92 -13.11
C PRO A 203 -1.33 7.57 -12.20
N ILE A 204 -1.71 8.49 -11.31
CA ILE A 204 -2.83 8.31 -10.37
C ILE A 204 -3.72 9.56 -10.30
N VAL A 205 -5.00 9.37 -10.01
CA VAL A 205 -5.88 10.43 -9.51
C VAL A 205 -5.99 10.26 -8.00
N LYS A 206 -5.46 11.24 -7.29
CA LYS A 206 -5.54 11.35 -5.84
C LYS A 206 -6.73 12.19 -5.45
N PHE A 207 -7.56 11.72 -4.53
CA PHE A 207 -8.74 12.43 -4.08
C PHE A 207 -9.07 12.07 -2.63
N ARG A 208 -10.03 12.77 -2.04
CA ARG A 208 -10.49 12.50 -0.68
C ARG A 208 -12.01 12.30 -0.69
N ASP A 209 -12.46 11.15 -0.19
CA ASP A 209 -13.82 11.03 0.33
C ASP A 209 -13.84 11.71 1.71
N LYS A 210 -14.98 12.28 2.14
CA LYS A 210 -15.17 13.18 3.31
C LYS A 210 -14.25 12.92 4.52
N VAL A 211 -13.87 11.67 4.77
CA VAL A 211 -12.93 11.27 5.83
C VAL A 211 -11.53 10.86 5.31
N ARG A 212 -11.42 10.10 4.21
CA ARG A 212 -10.22 9.32 3.83
C ARG A 212 -9.69 9.66 2.44
N GLN A 213 -8.37 9.58 2.29
CA GLN A 213 -7.68 9.75 1.02
C GLN A 213 -7.69 8.45 0.19
N PHE A 214 -7.80 8.61 -1.11
CA PHE A 214 -7.76 7.54 -2.09
C PHE A 214 -6.84 7.87 -3.27
N ASP A 215 -6.14 6.86 -3.75
CA ASP A 215 -5.30 6.92 -4.94
C ASP A 215 -5.84 5.93 -5.98
N LEU A 216 -6.33 6.45 -7.12
CA LEU A 216 -6.87 5.64 -8.22
C LEU A 216 -5.89 5.59 -9.39
N ASN A 217 -5.49 4.38 -9.78
CA ASN A 217 -4.73 4.11 -11.00
C ASN A 217 -5.61 3.39 -12.04
N VAL A 218 -5.13 3.33 -13.29
CA VAL A 218 -5.80 2.61 -14.38
C VAL A 218 -4.89 1.49 -14.88
N ASN A 219 -5.46 0.30 -15.04
CA ASN A 219 -4.84 -0.90 -15.60
C ASN A 219 -3.51 -1.32 -14.93
N ASN A 220 -3.27 -0.93 -13.67
CA ASN A 220 -2.14 -1.46 -12.88
C ASN A 220 -2.47 -2.84 -12.30
N VAL A 221 -2.67 -3.79 -13.19
CA VAL A 221 -3.12 -5.16 -12.89
C VAL A 221 -2.16 -5.89 -11.94
N VAL A 222 -0.86 -5.59 -12.03
CA VAL A 222 0.18 -6.14 -11.14
C VAL A 222 -0.12 -5.78 -9.67
N GLY A 223 -0.62 -4.58 -9.40
CA GLY A 223 -1.01 -4.16 -8.06
C GLY A 223 -2.12 -5.02 -7.45
N ILE A 224 -3.07 -5.49 -8.27
CA ILE A 224 -4.13 -6.41 -7.84
C ILE A 224 -3.51 -7.75 -7.41
N ARG A 225 -2.64 -8.32 -8.26
CA ARG A 225 -1.98 -9.61 -7.98
C ARG A 225 -1.14 -9.56 -6.72
N ASN A 226 -0.28 -8.54 -6.60
CA ASN A 226 0.59 -8.40 -5.43
C ASN A 226 -0.21 -8.18 -4.15
N THR A 227 -1.36 -7.51 -4.21
CA THR A 227 -2.24 -7.34 -3.05
C THR A 227 -2.65 -8.67 -2.44
N PHE A 228 -3.10 -9.62 -3.28
CA PHE A 228 -3.53 -10.93 -2.80
C PHE A 228 -2.36 -11.85 -2.45
N LEU A 229 -1.22 -11.74 -3.14
CA LEU A 229 0.01 -12.42 -2.74
C LEU A 229 0.45 -12.00 -1.33
N LEU A 230 0.51 -10.69 -1.08
CA LEU A 230 0.84 -10.16 0.24
C LEU A 230 -0.21 -10.54 1.28
N ARG A 231 -1.49 -10.60 0.90
CA ARG A 231 -2.56 -11.09 1.77
C ARG A 231 -2.30 -12.51 2.22
N THR A 232 -1.90 -13.40 1.32
CA THR A 232 -1.51 -14.76 1.69
C THR A 232 -0.41 -14.74 2.74
N TYR A 233 0.69 -14.01 2.51
CA TYR A 233 1.77 -13.90 3.49
C TYR A 233 1.33 -13.29 4.82
N ALA A 234 0.36 -12.38 4.81
CA ALA A 234 -0.15 -11.76 6.03
C ALA A 234 -0.85 -12.76 6.96
N TYR A 235 -1.54 -13.76 6.40
CA TYR A 235 -2.37 -14.69 7.17
C TYR A 235 -1.76 -16.09 7.30
N ILE A 236 -0.63 -16.34 6.66
CA ILE A 236 0.04 -17.64 6.72
C ILE A 236 0.63 -17.92 8.11
N GLU A 237 1.02 -16.88 8.84
CA GLU A 237 1.69 -16.96 10.13
C GLU A 237 1.36 -15.71 10.97
N ASN A 238 1.11 -15.91 12.27
CA ASN A 238 0.49 -14.89 13.12
C ASN A 238 1.42 -13.76 13.60
N ARG A 239 2.74 -13.90 13.50
CA ARG A 239 3.74 -12.87 13.84
C ARG A 239 3.97 -11.89 12.67
N VAL A 240 3.67 -12.27 11.43
CA VAL A 240 3.92 -11.43 10.24
C VAL A 240 3.21 -10.07 10.33
N ARG A 241 1.90 -10.06 10.60
CA ARG A 241 1.11 -8.81 10.62
C ARG A 241 1.55 -7.83 11.73
N PRO A 242 1.71 -8.26 13.00
CA PRO A 242 2.25 -7.40 14.05
C PRO A 242 3.63 -6.84 13.71
N LEU A 243 4.54 -7.68 13.20
CA LEU A 243 5.90 -7.26 12.88
C LEU A 243 5.93 -6.22 11.76
N VAL A 244 5.18 -6.46 10.67
CA VAL A 244 5.07 -5.51 9.56
C VAL A 244 4.49 -4.17 10.03
N LEU A 245 3.46 -4.19 10.89
CA LEU A 245 2.88 -2.96 11.42
C LEU A 245 3.88 -2.18 12.27
N ALA A 246 4.63 -2.86 13.14
CA ALA A 246 5.66 -2.24 13.97
C ALA A 246 6.76 -1.60 13.12
N VAL A 247 7.27 -2.29 12.10
CA VAL A 247 8.28 -1.75 11.18
C VAL A 247 7.73 -0.57 10.39
N LYS A 248 6.49 -0.63 9.88
CA LYS A 248 5.86 0.48 9.16
C LYS A 248 5.70 1.72 10.05
N LYS A 249 5.31 1.54 11.32
CA LYS A 249 5.18 2.64 12.27
C LYS A 249 6.54 3.21 12.66
N TRP A 250 7.53 2.38 12.94
CA TRP A 250 8.90 2.82 13.14
C TRP A 250 9.42 3.66 11.96
N ALA A 251 9.29 3.16 10.73
CA ALA A 251 9.77 3.87 9.54
C ALA A 251 9.02 5.20 9.32
N SER A 252 7.71 5.23 9.60
CA SER A 252 6.91 6.45 9.53
C SER A 252 7.30 7.48 10.59
N CYS A 253 7.61 7.05 11.82
CA CYS A 253 8.04 7.94 12.90
C CYS A 253 9.45 8.51 12.67
N ASN A 254 10.24 7.88 11.80
CA ASN A 254 11.58 8.32 11.40
C ASN A 254 11.60 8.99 10.02
N ASP A 255 10.44 9.34 9.45
CA ASP A 255 10.32 10.02 8.14
C ASP A 255 10.96 9.27 6.95
N ILE A 256 11.05 7.95 7.02
CA ILE A 256 11.66 7.08 5.98
C ILE A 256 10.64 6.14 5.30
N ASN A 257 9.35 6.48 5.36
CA ASN A 257 8.24 5.71 4.76
C ASN A 257 7.38 6.57 3.80
N ASP A 258 8.03 7.25 2.87
CA ASP A 258 7.40 8.06 1.82
C ASP A 258 8.25 8.08 0.55
N ALA A 259 7.83 7.30 -0.45
CA ALA A 259 8.50 7.22 -1.75
C ALA A 259 8.44 8.53 -2.55
N SER A 260 7.43 9.37 -2.31
CA SER A 260 7.34 10.68 -2.98
C SER A 260 8.41 11.66 -2.47
N ARG A 261 8.90 11.44 -1.24
CA ARG A 261 10.03 12.15 -0.62
C ARG A 261 11.39 11.47 -0.86
N GLY A 262 11.45 10.45 -1.72
CA GLY A 262 12.68 9.73 -2.05
C GLY A 262 13.13 8.70 -1.02
N THR A 263 12.24 8.31 -0.09
CA THR A 263 12.52 7.27 0.91
C THR A 263 11.85 5.93 0.54
N LEU A 264 11.82 4.96 1.45
CA LEU A 264 11.24 3.64 1.16
C LEU A 264 9.72 3.74 1.02
N SER A 265 9.17 3.00 0.06
CA SER A 265 7.72 2.83 -0.01
C SER A 265 7.23 1.86 1.06
N SER A 266 5.98 2.01 1.50
CA SER A 266 5.35 1.02 2.39
C SER A 266 5.34 -0.39 1.78
N TYR A 267 5.27 -0.52 0.46
CA TYR A 267 5.36 -1.81 -0.23
C TYR A 267 6.78 -2.40 -0.10
N SER A 268 7.82 -1.60 -0.34
CA SER A 268 9.22 -2.00 -0.17
C SER A 268 9.51 -2.48 1.26
N LEU A 269 9.01 -1.76 2.28
CA LEU A 269 9.16 -2.16 3.68
C LEU A 269 8.49 -3.52 3.97
N VAL A 270 7.30 -3.77 3.41
CA VAL A 270 6.64 -5.08 3.56
C VAL A 270 7.50 -6.17 2.94
N LEU A 271 8.01 -5.97 1.72
CA LEU A 271 8.88 -6.96 1.06
C LEU A 271 10.17 -7.20 1.84
N MET A 272 10.77 -6.15 2.41
CA MET A 272 11.94 -6.27 3.28
C MET A 272 11.66 -7.10 4.53
N VAL A 273 10.50 -6.93 5.17
CA VAL A 273 10.10 -7.76 6.32
C VAL A 273 9.89 -9.21 5.87
N LEU A 274 9.16 -9.44 4.78
CA LEU A 274 8.93 -10.80 4.26
C LEU A 274 10.25 -11.51 3.91
N HIS A 275 11.17 -10.82 3.26
CA HIS A 275 12.51 -11.32 2.94
C HIS A 275 13.31 -11.70 4.20
N TYR A 276 13.27 -10.86 5.23
CA TYR A 276 13.92 -11.14 6.50
C TYR A 276 13.37 -12.43 7.15
N LEU A 277 12.05 -12.59 7.14
CA LEU A 277 11.39 -13.80 7.67
C LEU A 277 11.70 -15.04 6.82
N GLN A 278 11.84 -14.87 5.49
CA GLN A 278 12.34 -15.89 4.55
C GLN A 278 13.77 -16.33 4.87
N SER A 279 14.65 -15.37 5.13
CA SER A 279 16.07 -15.63 5.39
C SER A 279 16.36 -16.26 6.76
N LYS A 280 15.61 -15.91 7.82
CA LYS A 280 15.87 -16.35 9.21
C LYS A 280 15.12 -17.63 9.63
N TYR A 281 14.84 -18.54 8.71
CA TYR A 281 14.21 -19.83 9.03
C TYR A 281 12.78 -19.78 9.58
N ILE A 282 12.11 -18.62 9.63
CA ILE A 282 10.64 -18.63 9.81
C ILE A 282 9.99 -19.29 8.61
N PHE A 283 10.51 -18.97 7.42
CA PHE A 283 10.03 -19.48 6.13
C PHE A 283 11.10 -20.28 5.34
N TYR A 284 12.27 -20.58 5.92
CA TYR A 284 13.22 -21.52 5.28
C TYR A 284 12.64 -22.93 5.12
N ILE A 285 11.57 -23.24 5.89
CA ILE A 285 10.72 -24.40 5.66
C ILE A 285 9.33 -23.96 5.18
N LEU A 286 9.19 -22.88 4.41
CA LEU A 286 8.24 -22.96 3.29
C LEU A 286 8.81 -24.12 2.48
N LYS A 287 8.33 -25.34 2.74
CA LYS A 287 8.65 -26.49 1.89
C LYS A 287 8.57 -25.98 0.46
N VAL A 288 9.48 -26.42 -0.41
CA VAL A 288 9.42 -26.17 -1.86
C VAL A 288 7.97 -26.27 -2.37
N SER A 289 7.15 -27.14 -1.78
CA SER A 289 5.70 -27.22 -1.97
C SER A 289 4.88 -25.96 -1.67
N LEU A 290 5.02 -25.27 -0.54
CA LEU A 290 4.17 -24.11 -0.19
C LEU A 290 4.53 -22.88 -1.04
N PHE A 291 5.82 -22.68 -1.29
CA PHE A 291 6.27 -21.67 -2.25
C PHE A 291 5.81 -22.01 -3.67
N LYS A 292 5.89 -23.29 -4.09
CA LYS A 292 5.34 -23.78 -5.36
C LYS A 292 3.82 -23.62 -5.42
N PHE A 293 3.08 -23.89 -4.35
CA PHE A 293 1.63 -23.71 -4.28
C PHE A 293 1.24 -22.23 -4.37
N ILE A 294 1.97 -21.34 -3.69
CA ILE A 294 1.80 -19.89 -3.85
C ILE A 294 2.08 -19.53 -5.31
N PHE A 295 3.21 -19.95 -5.88
CA PHE A 295 3.58 -19.62 -7.25
C PHE A 295 2.57 -20.15 -8.29
N GLU A 296 2.13 -21.40 -8.18
CA GLU A 296 1.10 -22.02 -9.02
C GLU A 296 -0.27 -21.35 -8.85
N SER A 297 -0.61 -20.91 -7.62
CA SER A 297 -1.86 -20.21 -7.35
C SER A 297 -1.86 -18.75 -7.80
N PHE A 298 -0.69 -18.18 -8.11
CA PHE A 298 -0.55 -16.80 -8.59
C PHE A 298 0.00 -16.73 -10.03
N ASP A 299 -0.42 -17.68 -10.88
CA ASP A 299 -0.10 -17.68 -12.32
C ASP A 299 -0.49 -16.32 -12.98
N PRO A 300 0.43 -15.67 -13.71
CA PRO A 300 0.13 -14.50 -14.55
C PRO A 300 -1.05 -14.69 -15.51
N ALA A 301 -1.36 -15.91 -15.93
CA ALA A 301 -2.50 -16.25 -16.79
C ALA A 301 -3.84 -16.31 -16.02
N MET A 302 -3.83 -16.38 -14.68
CA MET A 302 -5.05 -16.41 -13.87
C MET A 302 -5.90 -15.17 -14.09
N GLN A 303 -7.21 -15.35 -14.30
CA GLN A 303 -8.14 -14.24 -14.48
C GLN A 303 -8.25 -13.39 -13.20
N LEU A 304 -8.24 -12.07 -13.34
CA LEU A 304 -8.12 -11.14 -12.19
C LEU A 304 -9.20 -11.29 -11.13
N HIS A 305 -10.41 -11.63 -11.55
CA HIS A 305 -11.52 -11.82 -10.63
C HIS A 305 -11.40 -13.12 -9.82
N LEU A 306 -10.48 -14.03 -10.14
CA LEU A 306 -10.23 -15.27 -9.39
C LEU A 306 -9.03 -15.17 -8.44
N VAL A 307 -8.18 -14.14 -8.59
CA VAL A 307 -6.96 -13.97 -7.79
C VAL A 307 -7.25 -13.90 -6.28
N HIS A 308 -8.43 -13.41 -5.89
CA HIS A 308 -8.87 -13.38 -4.49
C HIS A 308 -9.12 -14.76 -3.88
N GLN A 309 -9.24 -15.81 -4.70
CA GLN A 309 -9.47 -17.18 -4.28
C GLN A 309 -8.16 -17.93 -4.00
N ALA A 310 -7.03 -17.47 -4.56
CA ALA A 310 -5.71 -18.09 -4.36
C ALA A 310 -5.31 -18.24 -2.88
N PRO A 311 -5.60 -17.31 -1.96
CA PRO A 311 -5.34 -17.54 -0.53
C PRO A 311 -6.09 -18.74 0.07
N ARG A 312 -7.20 -19.19 -0.53
CA ARG A 312 -8.03 -20.31 -0.02
C ARG A 312 -7.43 -21.68 -0.30
N THR A 313 -6.60 -21.80 -1.33
CA THR A 313 -5.99 -23.08 -1.74
C THR A 313 -4.70 -23.39 -0.96
N ILE A 314 -4.25 -22.44 -0.13
CA ILE A 314 -2.94 -22.49 0.51
C ILE A 314 -3.11 -23.08 1.91
N PRO A 315 -2.44 -24.21 2.22
CA PRO A 315 -2.58 -24.84 3.52
C PRO A 315 -1.96 -23.98 4.63
N PRO A 316 -2.48 -24.09 5.87
CA PRO A 316 -1.90 -23.38 7.00
C PRO A 316 -0.43 -23.80 7.20
N TYR A 317 0.40 -22.83 7.57
CA TYR A 317 1.82 -23.04 7.76
C TYR A 317 2.19 -23.04 9.25
N ILE A 318 2.93 -24.06 9.67
CA ILE A 318 3.48 -24.13 11.03
C ILE A 318 4.99 -23.92 10.93
N SER A 319 5.44 -22.75 11.37
CA SER A 319 6.87 -22.44 11.44
C SER A 319 7.55 -23.23 12.55
N LYS A 320 8.77 -23.72 12.31
CA LYS A 320 9.64 -24.28 13.37
C LYS A 320 10.38 -23.21 14.17
N ASN A 321 10.33 -21.95 13.73
CA ASN A 321 11.01 -20.86 14.40
C ASN A 321 10.23 -20.46 15.67
N VAL A 322 10.93 -20.49 16.81
CA VAL A 322 10.37 -20.21 18.14
C VAL A 322 10.66 -18.79 18.66
N SER A 323 11.27 -17.94 17.85
CA SER A 323 11.65 -16.57 18.23
C SER A 323 10.42 -15.73 18.57
N SER A 324 10.51 -14.89 19.60
CA SER A 324 9.43 -13.99 19.97
C SER A 324 9.25 -12.85 18.97
N LEU A 325 8.15 -12.09 19.05
CA LEU A 325 7.97 -10.89 18.21
C LEU A 325 9.08 -9.86 18.46
N GLY A 326 9.49 -9.68 19.72
CA GLY A 326 10.58 -8.80 20.11
C GLY A 326 11.91 -9.21 19.49
N ASP A 327 12.26 -10.51 19.56
CA ASP A 327 13.49 -11.04 18.95
C ASP A 327 13.51 -10.80 17.43
N LEU A 328 12.37 -11.01 16.77
CA LEU A 328 12.25 -10.81 15.32
C LEU A 328 12.36 -9.33 14.93
N LEU A 329 11.81 -8.43 15.74
CA LEU A 329 11.94 -6.99 15.49
C LEU A 329 13.39 -6.53 15.65
N ILE A 330 14.06 -6.94 16.73
CA ILE A 330 15.50 -6.64 16.95
C ILE A 330 16.32 -7.25 15.81
N GLY A 331 16.04 -8.50 15.46
CA GLY A 331 16.74 -9.22 14.41
C GLY A 331 16.54 -8.60 13.02
N PHE A 332 15.36 -8.05 12.73
CA PHE A 332 15.10 -7.30 11.49
C PHE A 332 16.02 -6.09 11.37
N PHE A 333 16.13 -5.29 12.44
CA PHE A 333 16.99 -4.12 12.45
C PHE A 333 18.46 -4.50 12.33
N LYS A 334 18.90 -5.51 13.10
CA LYS A 334 20.28 -6.02 13.02
C LYS A 334 20.60 -6.52 11.61
N TYR A 335 19.71 -7.30 11.00
CA TYR A 335 19.93 -7.87 9.67
C TYR A 335 20.18 -6.79 8.63
N TYR A 336 19.33 -5.76 8.55
CA TYR A 336 19.50 -4.70 7.55
C TYR A 336 20.55 -3.65 7.91
N ALA A 337 20.91 -3.53 9.19
CA ALA A 337 21.98 -2.63 9.64
C ALA A 337 23.39 -3.21 9.41
N THR A 338 23.57 -4.53 9.59
CA THR A 338 24.92 -5.12 9.66
C THR A 338 25.13 -6.35 8.76
N GLU A 339 24.08 -7.08 8.37
CA GLU A 339 24.23 -8.37 7.67
C GLU A 339 23.93 -8.28 6.16
N PHE A 340 22.92 -7.49 5.76
CA PHE A 340 22.52 -7.39 4.35
C PHE A 340 23.48 -6.52 3.54
N ASP A 341 24.06 -7.09 2.48
CA ASP A 341 24.95 -6.36 1.60
C ASP A 341 24.16 -5.57 0.56
N TRP A 342 23.86 -4.32 0.91
CA TRP A 342 23.19 -3.41 -0.01
C TRP A 342 23.96 -3.22 -1.31
N SER A 343 25.28 -3.34 -1.37
CA SER A 343 26.05 -3.00 -2.58
C SER A 343 25.98 -4.07 -3.66
N HIS A 344 25.88 -5.34 -3.26
CA HIS A 344 25.96 -6.48 -4.18
C HIS A 344 24.70 -7.34 -4.23
N GLN A 345 23.77 -7.17 -3.29
CA GLN A 345 22.56 -7.99 -3.22
C GLN A 345 21.28 -7.21 -3.55
N MET A 346 20.29 -7.97 -4.02
CA MET A 346 18.92 -7.56 -4.27
C MET A 346 17.98 -8.47 -3.46
N ILE A 347 16.96 -7.86 -2.88
CA ILE A 347 15.92 -8.57 -2.13
C ILE A 347 14.94 -9.21 -3.13
N SER A 348 14.81 -10.54 -3.11
CA SER A 348 13.79 -11.26 -3.88
C SER A 348 12.91 -12.09 -2.95
N VAL A 349 11.69 -11.57 -2.70
CA VAL A 349 10.65 -12.33 -1.99
C VAL A 349 10.17 -13.50 -2.83
N ARG A 350 10.23 -13.36 -4.16
CA ARG A 350 9.93 -14.41 -5.12
C ARG A 350 10.92 -15.57 -4.95
N GLU A 351 12.21 -15.35 -4.89
CA GLU A 351 13.15 -16.47 -4.70
C GLU A 351 13.33 -16.88 -3.23
N ALA A 352 12.69 -16.14 -2.31
CA ALA A 352 12.89 -16.24 -0.87
C ALA A 352 14.39 -16.13 -0.49
N LYS A 353 15.15 -15.32 -1.23
CA LYS A 353 16.61 -15.22 -1.15
C LYS A 353 17.09 -13.80 -1.44
N ALA A 354 18.28 -13.51 -0.91
CA ALA A 354 19.08 -12.38 -1.36
C ALA A 354 19.86 -12.86 -2.59
N ILE A 355 19.55 -12.29 -3.75
CA ILE A 355 20.19 -12.65 -5.01
C ILE A 355 21.23 -11.61 -5.40
N PRO A 356 22.28 -11.97 -6.15
CA PRO A 356 23.23 -11.00 -6.68
C PRO A 356 22.50 -9.96 -7.53
N ARG A 357 22.94 -8.70 -7.44
CA ARG A 357 22.38 -7.63 -8.26
C ARG A 357 22.59 -7.94 -9.75
N PRO A 358 21.54 -7.85 -10.58
CA PRO A 358 21.69 -7.99 -12.02
C PRO A 358 22.52 -6.83 -12.60
N ASP A 359 23.35 -7.10 -13.60
CA ASP A 359 24.17 -6.09 -14.30
C ASP A 359 23.36 -5.11 -15.18
N GLY A 360 22.02 -5.25 -15.17
CA GLY A 360 21.08 -4.46 -15.94
C GLY A 360 21.08 -2.97 -15.57
N ILE A 361 20.82 -2.12 -16.57
CA ILE A 361 20.81 -0.65 -16.45
C ILE A 361 19.79 -0.19 -15.38
N GLU A 362 18.71 -0.95 -15.16
CA GLU A 362 17.68 -0.63 -14.16
C GLU A 362 18.23 -0.63 -12.71
N TRP A 363 19.19 -1.51 -12.40
CA TRP A 363 19.67 -1.78 -11.05
C TRP A 363 21.04 -1.17 -10.73
N ARG A 364 21.88 -0.98 -11.76
CA ARG A 364 23.29 -0.57 -11.61
C ARG A 364 23.51 0.67 -10.74
N ASN A 365 22.62 1.65 -10.83
CA ASN A 365 22.74 2.93 -10.14
C ASN A 365 21.83 3.07 -8.91
N LYS A 366 21.28 1.95 -8.39
CA LYS A 366 20.35 1.98 -7.25
C LYS A 366 21.08 1.65 -5.96
N PHE A 367 20.81 2.41 -4.90
CA PHE A 367 21.34 2.13 -3.56
C PHE A 367 20.65 0.94 -2.90
N ILE A 368 19.33 0.82 -3.09
CA ILE A 368 18.51 -0.25 -2.52
C ILE A 368 17.79 -0.96 -3.67
N CYS A 369 17.99 -2.27 -3.77
CA CYS A 369 17.39 -3.12 -4.80
C CYS A 369 16.39 -4.09 -4.16
N VAL A 370 15.12 -3.94 -4.50
CA VAL A 370 14.01 -4.84 -4.13
C VAL A 370 13.30 -5.21 -5.43
N GLU A 371 13.23 -6.50 -5.73
CA GLU A 371 12.55 -7.04 -6.93
C GLU A 371 11.03 -6.79 -6.89
#